data_AF-A0A7S9NG76-F1
#
_entry.id   AF-A0A7S9NG76-F1
#
_cell.length_a   1.000
_cell.length_b   1.000
_cell.length_c   1.000
_cell.angle_alpha   90.00
_cell.angle_beta   90.00
_cell.angle_gamma   90.00
#
_symmetry.space_group_name_H-M   'P 1'
#
loop_
_entity.id
_entity.type
_entity.pdbx_description
1 polymer ?
#
loop_
_entity_poly.entity_id
_entity_poly.type
_entity_poly.pdbx_seq_one_letter_code
_entity_poly.pdbx_strand_id
1 'polypeptide(L)'
;MASKIRLASFALFALFLAGCGHSSGPRSLYYWDGSYSSSLYSYLNEEGDTNEQISRLENLVQISTQKGYKIAPGVYAHLGLLYLNNGNLGAANVNFDKEVQNFPESREYINFIKGSKNLSPKKVEQKEGANNEK
;
A
#
# COMPACT_ATOMS: atom_id res chain seq x y z
N MET A 1 24.94 20.10 54.34
CA MET A 1 23.67 20.26 53.60
C MET A 1 23.84 20.35 52.07
N ALA A 2 24.98 20.80 51.54
CA ALA A 2 25.24 20.89 50.09
C ALA A 2 25.28 19.55 49.33
N SER A 3 25.68 18.45 49.97
CA SER A 3 25.74 17.12 49.33
C SER A 3 24.35 16.57 48.97
N LYS A 4 23.32 16.83 49.79
CA LYS A 4 21.94 16.38 49.54
C LYS A 4 21.30 17.11 48.35
N ILE A 5 21.67 18.37 48.12
CA ILE A 5 21.20 19.20 47.00
C ILE A 5 21.82 18.73 45.67
N ARG A 6 23.10 18.32 45.67
CA ARG A 6 23.76 17.76 44.48
C ARG A 6 23.15 16.41 44.07
N LEU A 7 22.79 15.55 45.03
CA LEU A 7 22.08 14.30 44.72
C LEU A 7 20.67 14.54 44.17
N ALA A 8 19.94 15.53 44.72
CA ALA A 8 18.60 15.88 44.23
C ALA A 8 18.63 16.42 42.78
N SER A 9 19.61 17.26 42.43
CA SER A 9 19.77 17.74 41.04
C SER A 9 20.15 16.62 40.06
N PHE A 10 20.95 15.64 40.47
CA PHE A 10 21.32 14.51 39.62
C PHE A 10 20.13 13.57 39.37
N ALA A 11 19.28 13.35 40.39
CA ALA A 11 18.06 12.56 40.25
C ALA A 11 17.03 13.22 39.32
N LEU A 12 16.89 14.55 39.39
CA LEU A 12 15.97 15.30 38.52
C LEU A 12 16.44 15.31 37.06
N PHE A 13 17.76 15.37 36.84
CA PHE A 13 18.35 15.26 35.50
C PHE A 13 18.18 13.85 34.90
N ALA A 14 18.32 12.80 35.72
CA ALA A 14 18.10 11.42 35.28
C ALA A 14 16.64 11.14 34.87
N LEU A 15 15.65 11.73 35.55
CA LEU A 15 14.23 11.65 35.12
C LEU A 15 13.97 12.41 33.81
N PHE A 16 14.66 13.53 33.57
CA PHE A 16 14.52 14.30 32.33
C PHE A 16 15.07 13.53 31.12
N LEU A 17 16.14 12.74 31.31
CA LEU A 17 16.72 11.90 30.24
C LEU A 17 15.88 10.64 29.96
N ALA A 18 15.05 10.18 30.90
CA ALA A 18 14.16 9.04 30.69
C ALA A 18 12.93 9.37 29.79
N GLY A 19 12.67 10.65 29.51
CA GLY A 19 11.55 11.09 28.66
C GLY A 19 11.80 11.08 27.15
N CYS A 20 13.06 11.07 26.70
CA CYS A 20 13.42 11.12 25.27
C CYS A 20 13.46 9.75 24.58
N GLY A 21 13.23 8.66 25.32
CA GLY A 21 13.39 7.29 24.84
C GLY A 21 12.11 6.46 24.88
N HIS A 22 10.94 7.07 24.63
CA HIS A 22 9.71 6.28 24.47
C HIS A 22 9.83 5.46 23.17
N SER A 23 10.32 4.22 23.27
CA SER A 23 10.44 3.25 22.16
C SER A 23 9.12 2.87 21.49
N SER A 24 8.01 3.48 21.91
CA SER A 24 6.68 3.38 21.30
C SER A 24 6.39 4.67 20.51
N GLY A 25 7.23 4.97 19.51
CA GLY A 25 6.89 6.00 18.54
C GLY A 25 5.49 5.75 17.95
N PRO A 26 4.78 6.80 17.49
CA PRO A 26 3.44 6.63 16.95
C PRO A 26 3.45 5.56 15.85
N ARG A 27 2.61 4.53 16.02
CA ARG A 27 2.44 3.45 15.05
C ARG A 27 2.19 4.06 13.66
N SER A 28 2.85 3.51 12.64
CA SER A 28 2.64 3.92 11.25
C SER A 28 1.14 3.98 10.93
N LEU A 29 0.69 5.03 10.24
CA LEU A 29 -0.71 5.19 9.85
C LEU A 29 -1.19 4.06 8.93
N TYR A 30 -0.28 3.54 8.12
CA TYR A 30 -0.52 2.48 7.14
C TYR A 30 0.34 1.25 7.43
N TYR A 31 -0.14 0.10 7.00
CA TYR A 31 0.60 -1.15 7.06
C TYR A 31 1.47 -1.31 5.82
N TRP A 32 2.76 -1.56 6.02
CA TRP A 32 3.74 -1.76 4.97
C TRP A 32 4.52 -3.03 5.25
N ASP A 33 4.43 -4.02 4.37
CA ASP A 33 5.20 -5.27 4.43
C ASP A 33 6.01 -5.51 3.15
N GLY A 34 6.09 -4.51 2.27
CA GLY A 34 6.77 -4.59 0.98
C GLY A 34 5.93 -5.21 -0.15
N SER A 35 4.76 -5.77 0.14
CA SER A 35 3.86 -6.34 -0.88
C SER A 35 3.45 -5.29 -1.92
N TYR A 36 3.05 -4.10 -1.47
CA TYR A 36 2.67 -3.00 -2.36
C TYR A 36 3.79 -2.57 -3.31
N SER A 37 5.00 -2.34 -2.79
CA SER A 37 6.14 -1.92 -3.61
C SER A 37 6.53 -2.98 -4.62
N SER A 38 6.46 -4.27 -4.25
CA SER A 38 6.70 -5.37 -5.16
C SER A 38 5.65 -5.43 -6.27
N SER A 39 4.36 -5.35 -5.94
CA SER A 39 3.29 -5.32 -6.94
C SER A 39 3.41 -4.11 -7.86
N LEU A 40 3.72 -2.92 -7.32
CA LEU A 40 3.89 -1.71 -8.12
C LEU A 40 5.06 -1.84 -9.10
N TYR A 41 6.19 -2.38 -8.66
CA TYR A 41 7.34 -2.62 -9.53
C TYR A 41 7.01 -3.59 -10.65
N SER A 42 6.40 -4.74 -10.32
CA SER A 42 5.96 -5.72 -11.31
C SER A 42 4.99 -5.12 -12.33
N TYR A 43 3.99 -4.37 -11.87
CA TYR A 43 3.04 -3.67 -12.73
C TYR A 43 3.72 -2.70 -13.70
N LEU A 44 4.63 -1.85 -13.20
CA LEU A 44 5.30 -0.83 -14.01
C LEU A 44 6.25 -1.41 -15.05
N ASN A 45 6.85 -2.58 -14.78
CA ASN A 45 7.71 -3.28 -15.73
C ASN A 45 6.95 -4.26 -16.62
N GLU A 46 5.62 -4.34 -16.49
CA GLU A 46 4.79 -5.32 -17.20
C GLU A 46 5.23 -6.77 -16.94
N GLU A 47 5.70 -7.04 -15.71
CA GLU A 47 6.18 -8.33 -15.24
C GLU A 47 5.17 -8.99 -14.29
N GLY A 48 5.28 -10.31 -14.18
CA GLY A 48 4.49 -11.10 -13.23
C GLY A 48 3.05 -11.37 -13.69
N ASP A 49 2.39 -12.29 -12.98
CA ASP A 49 1.01 -12.65 -13.27
C ASP A 49 0.04 -11.63 -12.64
N THR A 50 -0.97 -11.20 -13.42
CA THR A 50 -1.95 -10.21 -12.95
C THR A 50 -2.80 -10.75 -11.79
N ASN A 51 -3.18 -12.02 -11.80
CA ASN A 51 -3.98 -12.61 -10.71
C ASN A 51 -3.16 -12.77 -9.43
N GLU A 52 -1.86 -13.07 -9.54
CA GLU A 52 -0.96 -13.08 -8.39
C GLU A 52 -0.83 -11.68 -7.77
N GLN A 53 -0.65 -10.65 -8.61
CA GLN A 53 -0.61 -9.26 -8.15
C GLN A 53 -1.91 -8.83 -7.47
N ILE A 54 -3.07 -9.21 -8.02
CA ILE A 54 -4.39 -8.99 -7.41
C ILE A 54 -4.44 -9.66 -6.04
N SER A 55 -4.13 -10.96 -5.97
CA SER A 55 -4.19 -11.75 -4.73
C SER A 55 -3.29 -11.14 -3.65
N ARG A 56 -2.10 -10.68 -4.03
CA ARG A 56 -1.14 -10.04 -3.13
C ARG A 56 -1.69 -8.73 -2.56
N LEU A 57 -2.28 -7.86 -3.39
CA LEU A 57 -2.85 -6.59 -2.94
C LEU A 57 -4.15 -6.78 -2.15
N GLU A 58 -5.00 -7.75 -2.50
CA GLU A 58 -6.17 -8.10 -1.70
C GLU A 58 -5.76 -8.61 -0.31
N ASN A 59 -4.71 -9.43 -0.24
CA ASN A 59 -4.15 -9.89 1.03
C ASN A 59 -3.60 -8.73 1.87
N LEU A 60 -2.91 -7.77 1.23
CA LEU A 60 -2.47 -6.54 1.90
C LEU A 60 -3.66 -5.78 2.50
N VAL A 61 -4.75 -5.61 1.75
CA VAL A 61 -5.98 -4.95 2.23
C VAL A 61 -6.60 -5.71 3.40
N GLN A 62 -6.67 -7.03 3.31
CA GLN A 62 -7.20 -7.90 4.35
C GLN A 62 -6.37 -7.80 5.64
N ILE A 63 -5.06 -7.95 5.56
CA ILE A 63 -4.15 -7.86 6.71
C ILE A 63 -4.21 -6.47 7.34
N SER A 64 -4.22 -5.41 6.52
CA SER A 64 -4.31 -4.03 6.99
C SER A 64 -5.60 -3.82 7.79
N THR A 65 -6.73 -4.28 7.25
CA THR A 65 -8.04 -4.19 7.90
C THR A 65 -8.08 -4.99 9.21
N GLN A 66 -7.59 -6.24 9.21
CA GLN A 66 -7.56 -7.09 10.40
C GLN A 66 -6.68 -6.51 11.51
N LYS A 67 -5.55 -5.87 11.14
CA LYS A 67 -4.64 -5.22 12.08
C LYS A 67 -5.09 -3.81 12.48
N GLY A 68 -6.24 -3.34 11.98
CA GLY A 68 -6.80 -2.02 12.29
C GLY A 68 -6.05 -0.84 11.65
N TYR A 69 -5.26 -1.07 10.59
CA TYR A 69 -4.65 0.00 9.81
C TYR A 69 -5.61 0.53 8.76
N LYS A 70 -5.47 1.81 8.41
CA LYS A 70 -6.08 2.35 7.20
C LYS A 70 -5.39 1.74 5.98
N ILE A 71 -6.13 1.57 4.89
CA ILE A 71 -5.56 1.20 3.60
C ILE A 71 -4.82 2.43 3.05
N ALA A 72 -3.61 2.24 2.54
CA ALA A 72 -2.80 3.33 2.00
C ALA A 72 -3.41 3.92 0.71
N PRO A 73 -3.19 5.22 0.42
CA PRO A 73 -3.58 5.82 -0.85
C PRO A 73 -3.00 5.06 -2.03
N GLY A 74 -3.78 4.94 -3.10
CA GLY A 74 -3.40 4.29 -4.35
C GLY A 74 -3.51 2.76 -4.35
N VAL A 75 -3.68 2.09 -3.20
CA VAL A 75 -3.83 0.62 -3.16
C VAL A 75 -5.12 0.19 -3.88
N TYR A 76 -6.24 0.88 -3.62
CA TYR A 76 -7.49 0.57 -4.30
C TYR A 76 -7.46 1.04 -5.76
N ALA A 77 -6.82 2.17 -6.07
CA ALA A 77 -6.59 2.55 -7.47
C ALA A 77 -5.81 1.47 -8.23
N HIS A 78 -4.74 0.92 -7.65
CA HIS A 78 -3.93 -0.12 -8.27
C HIS A 78 -4.69 -1.44 -8.44
N LEU A 79 -5.46 -1.88 -7.44
CA LEU A 79 -6.38 -3.01 -7.59
C LEU A 79 -7.37 -2.77 -8.74
N GLY A 80 -7.91 -1.55 -8.86
CA GLY A 80 -8.80 -1.17 -9.95
C GLY A 80 -8.13 -1.34 -11.32
N LEU A 81 -6.88 -0.90 -11.47
CA LEU A 81 -6.09 -1.07 -12.69
C LEU A 81 -5.81 -2.54 -13.01
N LEU A 82 -5.46 -3.36 -12.02
CA LEU A 82 -5.21 -4.79 -12.22
C LEU A 82 -6.48 -5.53 -12.66
N TYR A 83 -7.62 -5.25 -12.04
CA TYR A 83 -8.90 -5.83 -12.46
C TYR A 83 -9.32 -5.36 -13.85
N LEU A 84 -9.06 -4.09 -14.19
CA LEU A 84 -9.28 -3.58 -15.52
C LEU A 84 -8.43 -4.32 -16.56
N ASN A 85 -7.14 -4.55 -16.28
CA ASN A 85 -6.24 -5.31 -17.16
C ASN A 85 -6.71 -6.76 -17.35
N ASN A 86 -7.32 -7.35 -16.33
CA ASN A 86 -7.93 -8.68 -16.38
C ASN A 86 -9.36 -8.69 -16.99
N GLY A 87 -9.84 -7.55 -17.49
CA GLY A 87 -11.18 -7.42 -18.08
C GLY A 87 -12.34 -7.45 -17.09
N ASN A 88 -12.07 -7.46 -15.78
CA ASN A 88 -13.10 -7.44 -14.74
C ASN A 88 -13.49 -5.99 -14.39
N LEU A 89 -14.27 -5.36 -15.27
CA LEU A 89 -14.73 -3.97 -15.11
C LEU A 89 -15.55 -3.76 -13.83
N GLY A 90 -16.30 -4.77 -13.39
CA GLY A 90 -17.10 -4.69 -12.16
C GLY A 90 -16.19 -4.52 -10.93
N ALA A 91 -15.21 -5.41 -10.77
CA ALA A 91 -14.25 -5.33 -9.69
C ALA A 91 -13.35 -4.08 -9.79
N ALA A 92 -13.01 -3.65 -11.01
CA ALA A 92 -12.27 -2.42 -11.23
C ALA A 92 -13.01 -1.20 -10.66
N ASN A 93 -14.28 -1.03 -11.04
CA ASN A 93 -15.11 0.08 -10.57
C ASN A 93 -15.30 0.08 -9.05
N VAL A 94 -15.54 -1.09 -8.45
CA VAL A 94 -15.67 -1.21 -6.99
C VAL A 94 -14.42 -0.71 -6.27
N ASN A 95 -13.24 -1.05 -6.77
CA ASN A 95 -12.00 -0.60 -6.16
C ASN A 95 -11.75 0.90 -6.40
N PHE A 96 -12.01 1.40 -7.60
CA PHE A 96 -11.95 2.84 -7.87
C PHE A 96 -12.88 3.67 -6.97
N ASP A 97 -14.09 3.18 -6.71
CA ASP A 97 -15.04 3.87 -5.82
C ASP A 97 -14.55 3.86 -4.37
N LYS A 98 -13.94 2.75 -3.91
CA LYS A 98 -13.27 2.70 -2.60
C LYS A 98 -12.11 3.69 -2.51
N GLU A 99 -11.31 3.85 -3.57
CA GLU A 99 -10.23 4.84 -3.59
C GLU A 99 -10.80 6.25 -3.40
N VAL A 100 -11.81 6.65 -4.19
CA VAL A 100 -12.42 7.98 -4.10
C VAL A 100 -13.11 8.21 -2.75
N GLN A 101 -13.67 7.16 -2.16
CA GLN A 101 -14.29 7.23 -0.83
C GLN A 101 -13.25 7.50 0.28
N ASN A 102 -12.09 6.84 0.22
CA ASN A 102 -11.04 7.00 1.22
C ASN A 102 -10.16 8.24 0.96
N PHE A 103 -10.01 8.60 -0.31
CA PHE A 103 -9.09 9.61 -0.84
C PHE A 103 -9.80 10.43 -1.92
N PRO A 104 -10.68 11.37 -1.54
CA PRO A 104 -11.47 12.17 -2.49
C PRO A 104 -10.61 13.01 -3.45
N GLU A 105 -9.34 13.27 -3.12
CA GLU A 105 -8.34 13.90 -3.99
C GLU A 105 -8.00 13.08 -5.24
N SER A 106 -8.21 11.76 -5.21
CA SER A 106 -7.96 10.87 -6.34
C SER A 106 -9.02 10.97 -7.45
N ARG A 107 -10.16 11.62 -7.18
CA ARG A 107 -11.36 11.62 -8.04
C ARG A 107 -11.07 11.99 -9.48
N GLU A 108 -10.30 13.05 -9.72
CA GLU A 108 -10.01 13.51 -11.08
C GLU A 108 -9.20 12.46 -11.85
N TYR A 109 -8.23 11.81 -11.19
CA TYR A 109 -7.46 10.73 -11.79
C TYR A 109 -8.32 9.50 -12.08
N ILE A 110 -9.17 9.09 -11.13
CA ILE A 110 -10.10 7.97 -11.31
C ILE A 110 -11.11 8.25 -12.44
N ASN A 111 -11.64 9.47 -12.51
CA ASN A 111 -12.53 9.89 -13.59
C ASN A 111 -11.82 9.89 -14.95
N PHE A 112 -10.56 10.33 -15.00
CA PHE A 112 -9.73 10.25 -16.20
C PHE A 112 -9.58 8.80 -16.66
N ILE A 113 -9.25 7.87 -15.76
CA ILE A 113 -9.15 6.44 -16.09
C ILE A 113 -10.50 5.91 -16.62
N LYS A 114 -11.59 6.13 -15.86
CA LYS A 114 -12.96 5.67 -16.21
C LYS A 114 -13.53 6.32 -17.48
N GLY A 115 -13.12 7.53 -17.82
CA GLY A 115 -13.56 8.25 -19.01
C GLY A 115 -12.72 7.97 -20.26
N SER A 116 -11.55 7.34 -20.11
CA SER A 116 -10.66 7.05 -21.23
C SER A 116 -11.23 5.92 -22.10
N LYS A 117 -11.46 6.18 -23.40
CA LYS A 117 -11.83 5.13 -24.39
C LYS A 117 -10.77 4.01 -24.54
N ASN A 118 -9.61 4.16 -23.90
CA ASN A 118 -8.53 3.18 -23.86
C ASN A 118 -8.69 2.12 -22.74
N LEU A 119 -9.83 2.08 -22.03
CA LEU A 119 -10.22 1.04 -21.06
C LEU A 119 -10.31 -0.40 -21.64
N SER A 120 -9.86 -0.61 -22.87
CA SER A 120 -9.72 -1.96 -23.39
C SER A 120 -8.61 -2.66 -22.59
N PRO A 121 -8.88 -3.82 -21.98
CA PRO A 121 -7.85 -4.58 -21.29
C PRO A 121 -6.64 -4.72 -22.20
N LYS A 122 -5.47 -4.26 -21.74
CA LYS A 122 -4.21 -4.50 -22.45
C LYS A 122 -3.99 -6.02 -22.36
N LYS A 123 -4.39 -6.75 -23.40
CA LYS A 123 -4.22 -8.20 -23.47
C LYS A 123 -2.74 -8.48 -23.28
N VAL A 124 -2.36 -9.00 -22.11
CA VAL A 124 -1.01 -9.49 -21.87
C VAL A 124 -0.82 -10.65 -22.85
N GLU A 125 -0.02 -10.41 -23.88
CA GLU A 125 0.43 -11.46 -24.78
C GLU A 125 1.23 -12.45 -23.94
N GLN A 126 0.64 -13.61 -23.66
CA GLN A 126 1.37 -14.78 -23.22
C GLN A 126 2.50 -14.99 -24.21
N LYS A 127 3.75 -14.76 -23.80
CA LYS A 127 4.90 -15.36 -24.46
C LYS A 127 4.83 -16.85 -24.19
N GLU A 128 4.03 -17.51 -25.02
CA GLU A 128 4.02 -18.95 -25.21
C GLU A 128 5.47 -19.35 -25.50
N GLY A 129 6.05 -20.12 -24.57
CA GLY A 129 7.42 -20.57 -24.65
C GLY A 129 7.64 -21.29 -25.98
N ALA A 130 8.55 -20.75 -26.78
CA ALA A 130 9.07 -21.44 -27.94
C ALA A 130 9.66 -22.77 -27.50
N ASN A 131 9.00 -23.84 -27.92
CA ASN A 131 9.56 -25.17 -28.07
C ASN A 131 10.96 -25.07 -28.74
N ASN A 132 11.96 -25.78 -28.21
CA ASN A 132 12.86 -26.64 -28.98
C ASN A 132 13.90 -27.29 -28.05
N GLU A 133 13.65 -28.56 -27.76
CA GLU A 133 14.60 -29.67 -27.89
C GLU A 133 16.05 -29.31 -28.27
N LYS A 134 16.99 -29.65 -27.37
CA LYS A 134 18.21 -30.40 -27.70
C LYS A 134 18.76 -31.14 -26.49
#